data_AF-A0A519ZG24-F1
#
_entry.id   AF-A0A519ZG24-F1
#
_cell.length_a   1.000
_cell.length_b   1.000
_cell.length_c   1.000
_cell.angle_alpha   90.00
_cell.angle_beta   90.00
_cell.angle_gamma   90.00
#
_symmetry.space_group_name_H-M   'P 1'
#
loop_
_entity.id
_entity.type
_entity.pdbx_description
1 polymer ?
#
loop_
_entity_poly.entity_id
_entity_poly.type
_entity_poly.pdbx_seq_one_letter_code
_entity_poly.pdbx_strand_id
1 'polypeptide(L)'
;MNFEYNTTRNELILAEYGRNVQNMVKYIIELPDLEERNKYAQAVIDLMGFLNPHLRDVADFKHKLWDHLHIISGYKIDVDSPYPKPTPEAAMIRPDHIGYPQQKIKYKHYGKTVEVLIEKTKAVEDPERKSAMVQGIANFMKMAYV
;
A
#
# COMPACT_ATOMS: atom_id res chain seq x y z
N MET A 1 28.60 23.10 -23.36
CA MET A 1 27.89 21.87 -22.93
C MET A 1 27.09 22.25 -21.70
N ASN A 2 25.77 22.13 -21.76
CA ASN A 2 24.92 22.41 -20.60
C ASN A 2 24.85 21.14 -19.77
N PHE A 3 25.51 21.12 -18.61
CA PHE A 3 25.49 19.96 -17.72
C PHE A 3 24.16 19.94 -16.97
N GLU A 4 23.29 19.00 -17.32
CA GLU A 4 22.05 18.78 -16.57
C GLU A 4 22.32 17.95 -15.32
N TYR A 5 22.17 18.57 -14.15
CA TYR A 5 22.31 17.91 -12.87
C TYR A 5 20.97 17.31 -12.41
N ASN A 6 21.01 16.18 -11.72
CA ASN A 6 19.80 15.54 -11.19
C ASN A 6 19.10 16.38 -10.11
N THR A 7 19.81 17.32 -9.47
CA THR A 7 19.27 18.26 -8.47
C THR A 7 18.43 19.39 -9.08
N THR A 8 18.59 19.68 -10.38
CA THR A 8 17.83 20.71 -11.10
C THR A 8 16.65 20.14 -11.89
N ARG A 9 16.47 18.81 -11.90
CA ARG A 9 15.41 18.12 -12.64
C ARG A 9 14.16 17.95 -11.78
N ASN A 10 13.01 17.78 -12.44
CA ASN A 10 11.74 17.49 -11.77
C ASN A 10 11.83 16.26 -10.86
N GLU A 11 10.97 16.20 -9.84
CA GLU A 11 10.91 15.04 -8.95
C GLU A 11 10.57 13.76 -9.74
N LEU A 12 11.18 12.64 -9.33
CA LEU A 12 10.93 11.33 -9.91
C LEU A 12 9.80 10.68 -9.11
N ILE A 13 8.60 10.60 -9.68
CA ILE A 13 7.40 10.13 -8.97
C ILE A 13 7.49 8.61 -8.69
N LEU A 14 7.83 7.83 -9.71
CA LEU A 14 7.99 6.38 -9.62
C LEU A 14 9.40 5.98 -10.04
N ALA A 15 10.21 5.59 -9.06
CA ALA A 15 11.62 5.29 -9.28
C ALA A 15 11.84 3.99 -10.06
N GLU A 16 10.86 3.08 -10.06
CA GLU A 16 10.95 1.77 -10.69
C GLU A 16 11.09 1.85 -12.22
N TYR A 17 10.58 2.91 -12.83
CA TYR A 17 10.58 3.10 -14.29
C TYR A 17 11.67 4.05 -14.79
N GLY A 18 12.28 4.82 -13.87
CA GLY A 18 13.32 5.78 -14.18
C GLY A 18 12.86 6.98 -15.03
N ARG A 19 13.85 7.77 -15.47
CA ARG A 19 13.62 9.07 -16.15
C ARG A 19 13.11 8.94 -17.58
N ASN A 20 13.48 7.89 -18.28
CA ASN A 20 13.11 7.71 -19.68
C ASN A 20 11.59 7.57 -19.83
N VAL A 21 10.97 6.74 -18.99
CA VAL A 21 9.51 6.58 -18.97
C VAL A 21 8.81 7.89 -18.60
N GLN A 22 9.32 8.63 -17.60
CA GLN A 22 8.76 9.93 -17.24
C GLN A 22 8.81 10.94 -18.41
N ASN A 23 9.90 10.97 -19.17
CA ASN A 23 10.03 11.82 -20.35
C ASN A 23 9.08 11.40 -21.48
N MET A 24 8.90 10.09 -21.70
CA MET A 24 7.94 9.58 -22.68
C MET A 24 6.51 9.97 -22.32
N VAL A 25 6.12 9.84 -21.03
CA VAL A 25 4.79 10.27 -20.57
C VAL A 25 4.60 11.78 -20.74
N LYS A 26 5.64 12.59 -20.45
CA LYS A 26 5.59 14.04 -20.67
C LYS A 26 5.36 14.37 -22.15
N TYR A 27 6.07 13.68 -23.06
CA TYR A 27 5.87 13.84 -24.50
C TYR A 27 4.44 13.51 -24.93
N ILE A 28 3.87 12.43 -24.41
CA ILE A 28 2.49 12.00 -24.73
C ILE A 28 1.46 13.08 -24.35
N ILE A 29 1.67 13.80 -23.24
CA ILE A 29 0.77 14.89 -22.81
C ILE A 29 0.85 16.09 -23.76
N GLU A 30 2.01 16.36 -24.35
CA GLU A 30 2.23 17.49 -25.26
C GLU A 30 1.64 17.24 -26.67
N LEU A 31 1.32 15.98 -27.02
CA LEU A 31 0.71 15.64 -28.30
C LEU A 31 -0.73 16.18 -28.41
N PRO A 32 -1.11 16.80 -29.54
CA PRO A 32 -2.46 17.34 -29.72
C PRO A 32 -3.49 16.29 -30.13
N ASP A 33 -3.06 15.21 -30.78
CA ASP A 33 -3.96 14.20 -31.35
C ASP A 33 -4.25 13.06 -30.37
N LEU A 34 -5.52 12.67 -30.26
CA LEU A 34 -5.99 11.63 -29.33
C LEU A 34 -5.56 10.22 -29.78
N GLU A 35 -5.58 9.93 -31.09
CA GLU A 35 -5.21 8.62 -31.61
C GLU A 35 -3.72 8.36 -31.42
N GLU A 36 -2.88 9.35 -31.72
CA GLU A 36 -1.44 9.29 -31.47
C GLU A 36 -1.16 9.11 -29.98
N ARG A 37 -1.83 9.89 -29.13
CA ARG A 37 -1.67 9.80 -27.67
C ARG A 37 -2.00 8.41 -27.15
N ASN A 38 -3.10 7.81 -27.61
CA ASN A 38 -3.51 6.44 -27.26
C ASN A 38 -2.49 5.40 -27.74
N LYS A 39 -1.98 5.54 -28.96
CA LYS A 39 -0.96 4.65 -29.52
C LYS A 39 0.34 4.68 -28.72
N TYR A 40 0.82 5.87 -28.37
CA TYR A 40 2.03 6.01 -27.56
C TYR A 40 1.82 5.57 -26.10
N ALA A 41 0.65 5.81 -25.53
CA ALA A 41 0.31 5.34 -24.18
C ALA A 41 0.39 3.80 -24.09
N GLN A 42 -0.17 3.09 -25.06
CA GLN A 42 -0.06 1.63 -25.14
C GLN A 42 1.40 1.15 -25.24
N ALA A 43 2.19 1.78 -26.12
CA ALA A 43 3.62 1.44 -26.25
C ALA A 43 4.41 1.67 -24.95
N VAL A 44 4.08 2.72 -24.20
CA VAL A 44 4.69 3.00 -22.90
C VAL A 44 4.27 1.96 -21.84
N ILE A 45 3.00 1.54 -21.83
CA ILE A 45 2.51 0.49 -20.92
C ILE A 45 3.23 -0.84 -21.18
N ASP A 46 3.40 -1.21 -22.45
CA ASP A 46 4.14 -2.42 -22.82
C ASP A 46 5.60 -2.36 -22.34
N LEU A 47 6.24 -1.19 -22.49
CA LEU A 47 7.60 -0.95 -21.98
C LEU A 47 7.66 -1.07 -20.45
N MET A 48 6.70 -0.47 -19.72
CA MET A 48 6.62 -0.59 -18.27
C MET A 48 6.43 -2.06 -17.83
N GLY A 49 5.64 -2.84 -18.56
CA GLY A 49 5.43 -4.27 -18.32
C GLY A 49 6.66 -5.13 -18.63
N PHE A 50 7.53 -4.70 -19.55
CA PHE A 50 8.82 -5.34 -19.80
C PHE A 50 9.83 -5.06 -18.70
N LEU A 51 9.88 -3.82 -18.18
CA LEU A 51 10.81 -3.41 -17.12
C LEU A 51 10.51 -4.09 -15.78
N ASN A 52 9.24 -4.38 -15.49
CA ASN A 52 8.82 -5.04 -14.24
C ASN A 52 8.10 -6.38 -14.52
N PRO A 53 8.85 -7.44 -14.90
CA PRO A 53 8.26 -8.75 -15.21
C PRO A 53 7.61 -9.41 -13.99
N HIS A 54 8.05 -9.08 -12.77
CA HIS A 54 7.49 -9.57 -11.51
C HIS A 54 6.02 -9.18 -11.29
N LEU A 55 5.54 -8.13 -11.96
CA LEU A 55 4.14 -7.73 -11.86
C LEU A 55 3.21 -8.66 -12.65
N ARG A 56 3.72 -9.51 -13.56
CA ARG A 56 2.90 -10.39 -14.40
C ARG A 56 2.13 -11.46 -13.62
N ASP A 57 2.63 -11.86 -12.46
CA ASP A 57 2.00 -12.86 -11.60
C ASP A 57 0.88 -12.27 -10.73
N VAL A 58 0.71 -10.94 -10.75
CA VAL A 58 -0.32 -10.23 -9.99
C VAL A 58 -1.58 -10.13 -10.84
N ALA A 59 -2.71 -10.61 -10.31
CA ALA A 59 -4.01 -10.37 -10.90
C ALA A 59 -4.19 -8.86 -11.13
N ASP A 60 -4.68 -8.47 -12.31
CA ASP A 60 -4.87 -7.08 -12.71
C ASP A 60 -3.57 -6.23 -12.82
N PHE A 61 -2.43 -6.83 -13.18
CA PHE A 61 -1.20 -6.06 -13.40
C PHE A 61 -1.36 -4.94 -14.45
N LYS A 62 -2.20 -5.16 -15.47
CA LYS A 62 -2.51 -4.14 -16.48
C LYS A 62 -3.17 -2.92 -15.86
N HIS A 63 -4.07 -3.11 -14.90
CA HIS A 63 -4.71 -2.01 -14.17
C HIS A 63 -3.66 -1.16 -13.45
N LYS A 64 -2.71 -1.80 -12.74
CA LYS A 64 -1.63 -1.10 -12.06
C LYS A 64 -0.73 -0.30 -13.00
N LEU A 65 -0.43 -0.81 -14.20
CA LEU A 65 0.36 -0.07 -15.18
C LEU A 65 -0.37 1.17 -15.69
N TRP A 66 -1.68 1.06 -15.92
CA TRP A 66 -2.52 2.21 -16.22
C TRP A 66 -2.53 3.22 -15.08
N ASP A 67 -2.64 2.77 -13.82
CA ASP A 67 -2.56 3.65 -12.65
C ASP A 67 -1.21 4.38 -12.60
N HIS A 68 -0.10 3.67 -12.82
CA HIS A 68 1.24 4.25 -12.86
C HIS A 68 1.38 5.30 -13.97
N LEU A 69 0.82 5.06 -15.15
CA LEU A 69 0.80 6.04 -16.23
C LEU A 69 0.09 7.33 -15.80
N HIS A 70 -1.09 7.22 -15.19
CA HIS A 70 -1.86 8.37 -14.71
C HIS A 70 -1.12 9.12 -13.60
N ILE A 71 -0.53 8.40 -12.64
CA ILE A 71 0.28 8.97 -11.56
C ILE A 71 1.47 9.75 -12.10
N ILE A 72 2.24 9.18 -13.04
CA ILE A 72 3.40 9.85 -13.66
C ILE A 72 2.98 11.10 -14.43
N SER A 73 1.80 11.08 -15.07
CA SER A 73 1.26 12.23 -15.78
C SER A 73 0.72 13.34 -14.86
N GLY A 74 0.62 13.09 -13.55
CA GLY A 74 -0.09 13.97 -12.62
C GLY A 74 -1.57 14.09 -12.95
N TYR A 75 -2.20 13.01 -13.43
CA TYR A 75 -3.62 12.92 -13.83
C TYR A 75 -4.03 13.86 -14.98
N LYS A 76 -3.07 14.37 -15.76
CA LYS A 76 -3.32 15.27 -16.89
C LYS A 76 -3.45 14.56 -18.24
N ILE A 77 -3.07 13.29 -18.31
CA ILE A 77 -3.13 12.52 -19.54
C ILE A 77 -4.59 12.19 -19.88
N ASP A 78 -5.00 12.51 -21.11
CA ASP A 78 -6.33 12.14 -21.61
C ASP A 78 -6.19 11.05 -22.67
N VAL A 79 -6.47 9.82 -22.26
CA VAL A 79 -6.32 8.58 -23.03
C VAL A 79 -7.52 7.67 -22.79
N ASP A 80 -7.88 6.88 -23.80
CA ASP A 80 -8.88 5.83 -23.67
C ASP A 80 -8.31 4.65 -22.89
N SER A 81 -8.57 4.65 -21.59
CA SER A 81 -8.29 3.51 -20.72
C SER A 81 -9.55 2.65 -20.57
N PRO A 82 -9.44 1.32 -20.66
CA PRO A 82 -10.57 0.41 -20.37
C PRO A 82 -10.93 0.36 -18.88
N TYR A 83 -10.15 1.02 -18.02
CA TYR A 83 -10.32 1.06 -16.57
C TYR A 83 -10.72 2.47 -16.11
N PRO A 84 -11.46 2.61 -15.00
CA PRO A 84 -11.87 3.91 -14.50
C PRO A 84 -10.65 4.77 -14.19
N LYS A 85 -10.67 6.04 -14.63
CA LYS A 85 -9.57 6.98 -14.37
C LYS A 85 -9.38 7.11 -12.86
N PRO A 86 -8.18 6.83 -12.32
CA PRO A 86 -7.93 6.98 -10.90
C PRO A 86 -8.07 8.46 -10.53
N THR A 87 -8.87 8.78 -9.50
CA THR A 87 -8.98 10.14 -8.98
C THR A 87 -7.80 10.44 -8.04
N PRO A 88 -7.24 11.67 -8.05
CA PRO A 88 -6.13 12.05 -7.16
C PRO A 88 -6.46 11.81 -5.68
N GLU A 89 -7.73 12.00 -5.31
CA GLU A 89 -8.27 11.83 -3.96
C GLU A 89 -8.20 10.38 -3.48
N ALA A 90 -8.38 9.40 -4.38
CA ALA A 90 -8.32 7.98 -4.04
C ALA A 90 -6.86 7.51 -3.83
N ALA A 91 -5.90 8.13 -4.52
CA ALA A 91 -4.49 7.76 -4.41
C ALA A 91 -3.77 8.39 -3.20
N MET A 92 -4.28 9.52 -2.68
CA MET A 92 -3.71 10.22 -1.53
C MET A 92 -4.29 9.80 -0.17
N ILE A 93 -5.08 8.72 -0.10
CA ILE A 93 -5.58 8.19 1.17
C ILE A 93 -4.37 7.70 1.98
N ARG A 94 -3.94 8.53 2.93
CA ARG A 94 -2.92 8.12 3.89
C ARG A 94 -3.50 6.96 4.70
N PRO A 95 -2.73 5.88 4.91
CA PRO A 95 -3.18 4.81 5.78
C PRO A 95 -3.51 5.39 7.16
N ASP A 96 -4.59 4.91 7.77
CA ASP A 96 -4.98 5.35 9.11
C ASP A 96 -3.83 5.13 10.08
N HIS A 97 -3.54 6.14 10.90
CA HIS A 97 -2.50 6.05 11.89
C HIS A 97 -2.90 5.02 12.95
N ILE A 98 -2.26 3.86 12.91
CA ILE A 98 -2.38 2.86 13.98
C ILE A 98 -1.62 3.42 15.19
N GLY A 99 -2.36 4.01 16.13
CA GLY A 99 -1.79 4.48 17.39
C GLY A 99 -1.08 3.35 18.12
N TYR A 100 0.11 3.61 18.68
CA TYR A 100 0.75 2.65 19.58
C TYR A 100 -0.21 2.32 20.73
N PRO A 101 -0.34 1.04 21.12
CA PRO A 101 -1.21 0.65 22.21
C PRO A 101 -0.68 1.24 23.53
N GLN A 102 -1.26 2.35 23.98
CA GLN A 102 -0.92 3.00 25.26
C GLN A 102 -1.64 2.34 26.45
N GLN A 103 -1.57 1.02 26.57
CA GLN A 103 -2.20 0.33 27.69
C GLN A 103 -1.23 0.26 28.88
N LYS A 104 -1.65 0.76 30.04
CA LYS A 104 -0.89 0.61 31.29
C LYS A 104 -0.92 -0.86 31.73
N ILE A 105 0.25 -1.49 31.81
CA ILE A 105 0.43 -2.86 32.30
C ILE A 105 0.63 -2.78 33.82
N LYS A 106 -0.26 -3.39 34.60
CA LYS A 106 -0.15 -3.42 36.07
C LYS A 106 0.86 -4.48 36.52
N TYR A 107 0.83 -5.65 35.88
CA TYR A 107 1.73 -6.76 36.19
C TYR A 107 2.72 -7.01 35.05
N LYS A 108 3.95 -6.47 35.17
CA LYS A 108 4.96 -6.51 34.10
C LYS A 108 5.29 -7.93 33.61
N HIS A 109 5.36 -8.90 34.53
CA HIS A 109 5.69 -10.30 34.22
C HIS A 109 4.61 -11.05 33.43
N TYR A 110 3.35 -10.62 33.56
CA TYR A 110 2.21 -11.26 32.90
C TYR A 110 1.68 -10.47 31.69
N GLY A 111 2.16 -9.24 31.52
CA GLY A 111 1.68 -8.33 30.49
C GLY A 111 0.20 -7.99 30.65
N LYS A 112 -0.36 -7.32 29.64
CA LYS A 112 -1.78 -6.94 29.64
C LYS A 112 -2.71 -8.10 29.29
N THR A 113 -2.20 -9.11 28.59
CA THR A 113 -2.97 -10.26 28.11
C THR A 113 -3.64 -11.02 29.24
N VAL A 114 -2.91 -11.30 30.33
CA VAL A 114 -3.47 -12.01 31.49
C VAL A 114 -4.56 -11.20 32.18
N GLU A 115 -4.39 -9.87 32.28
CA GLU A 115 -5.43 -8.99 32.84
C GLU A 115 -6.73 -9.07 32.01
N VAL A 116 -6.62 -8.98 30.68
CA VAL A 116 -7.77 -9.07 29.77
C VAL A 116 -8.43 -10.44 29.83
N LEU A 117 -7.65 -11.51 29.93
CA LEU A 117 -8.18 -12.87 30.06
C LEU A 117 -8.96 -13.03 31.36
N ILE A 118 -8.43 -12.52 32.49
CA ILE A 118 -9.13 -12.56 33.79
C ILE A 118 -10.43 -11.75 33.73
N GLU A 119 -10.43 -10.55 33.13
CA GLU A 119 -11.64 -9.75 32.96
C GLU A 119 -12.70 -10.47 32.12
N LYS A 120 -12.31 -11.07 30.99
CA LYS A 120 -13.22 -11.86 30.15
C LYS A 120 -13.76 -13.08 30.88
N THR A 121 -12.94 -13.81 31.62
CA THR A 121 -13.37 -14.99 32.40
C THR A 121 -14.33 -14.63 33.53
N LYS A 122 -14.20 -13.43 34.13
CA LYS A 122 -15.18 -12.95 35.12
C LYS A 122 -16.56 -12.72 34.52
N ALA A 123 -16.63 -12.30 33.26
CA ALA A 123 -17.87 -12.04 32.53
C ALA A 123 -18.56 -13.30 31.97
N VAL A 124 -17.94 -14.49 32.09
CA VAL A 124 -18.57 -15.75 31.70
C VAL A 124 -19.48 -16.25 32.83
N GLU A 125 -20.76 -16.46 32.51
CA GLU A 125 -21.80 -16.92 33.45
C GLU A 125 -21.78 -18.44 33.64
N ASP A 126 -21.37 -19.19 32.61
CA ASP A 126 -21.30 -20.65 32.64
C ASP A 126 -20.21 -21.17 33.61
N PRO A 127 -20.57 -21.93 34.67
CA PRO A 127 -19.62 -22.36 35.69
C PRO A 127 -18.54 -23.32 35.19
N GLU A 128 -18.87 -24.24 34.29
CA GLU A 128 -17.92 -25.25 33.77
C GLU A 128 -16.88 -24.59 32.87
N ARG A 129 -17.32 -23.74 31.95
CA ARG A 129 -16.47 -22.97 31.05
C ARG A 129 -15.60 -21.99 31.82
N LYS A 130 -16.14 -21.36 32.87
CA LYS A 130 -15.36 -20.48 33.75
C LYS A 130 -14.25 -21.23 34.46
N SER A 131 -14.53 -22.42 34.99
CA SER A 131 -13.52 -23.28 35.65
C SER A 131 -12.40 -23.67 34.68
N ALA A 132 -12.74 -24.11 33.48
CA ALA A 132 -11.77 -24.45 32.43
C ALA A 132 -10.90 -23.25 32.02
N MET A 133 -11.49 -22.06 31.88
CA MET A 133 -10.75 -20.84 31.58
C MET A 133 -9.80 -20.43 32.72
N VAL A 134 -10.22 -20.58 33.98
CA VAL A 134 -9.36 -20.31 35.14
C VAL A 134 -8.15 -21.23 35.14
N GLN A 135 -8.34 -22.53 34.87
CA GLN A 135 -7.22 -23.49 34.76
C GLN A 135 -6.28 -23.12 33.62
N GLY A 136 -6.81 -22.74 32.45
CA GLY A 136 -6.01 -22.28 31.31
C GLY A 136 -5.18 -21.04 31.62
N ILE A 137 -5.77 -20.04 32.28
CA ILE A 137 -5.07 -18.82 32.70
C ILE A 137 -4.00 -19.14 33.74
N ALA A 138 -4.28 -20.01 34.72
CA ALA A 138 -3.29 -20.41 35.72
C ALA A 138 -2.08 -21.14 35.10
N ASN A 139 -2.33 -22.03 34.13
CA ASN A 139 -1.27 -22.68 33.36
C ASN A 139 -0.45 -21.68 32.55
N PHE A 140 -1.10 -20.72 31.89
CA PHE A 140 -0.41 -19.65 31.17
C PHE A 140 0.43 -18.77 32.09
N MET A 141 -0.08 -18.42 33.28
CA MET A 141 0.69 -17.69 34.30
C MET A 141 1.89 -18.49 34.80
N LYS A 142 1.75 -19.79 35.00
CA LYS A 142 2.88 -20.65 35.37
C LYS A 142 3.96 -20.65 34.28
N MET A 143 3.57 -20.76 33.01
CA MET A 143 4.51 -20.72 31.87
C MET A 143 5.18 -19.36 31.70
N ALA A 144 4.46 -18.26 31.90
CA ALA A 144 5.01 -16.92 31.72
C ALA A 144 5.97 -16.49 32.85
N TYR A 145 5.92 -17.16 34.00
CA TYR A 145 6.78 -16.89 35.15
C TYR A 145 8.10 -17.71 35.14
N VAL A 146 8.11 -18.87 34.47
CA VAL A 146 9.30 -19.74 34.31
C VAL A 146 10.12 -19.26 33.11
#